data_AF-A0A9E4D2I6-F1
#
_entry.id   AF-A0A9E4D2I6-F1
#
_cell.length_a   1.000
_cell.length_b   1.000
_cell.length_c   1.000
_cell.angle_alpha   90.00
_cell.angle_beta   90.00
_cell.angle_gamma   90.00
#
_symmetry.space_group_name_H-M   'P 1'
#
loop_
_entity.id
_entity.type
_entity.pdbx_description
1 polymer ?
#
loop_
_entity_poly.entity_id
_entity_poly.type
_entity_poly.pdbx_seq_one_letter_code
_entity_poly.pdbx_strand_id
1 'polypeptide(L)'
;MWSPVEAARRAQQAIEERNDAVESLHELGMTRVEAERVLRRQRAEAYTRLKLGKADSEWSPSNAEERKAWLDAQCSEAQAAADLADVLYWTERERVQHLAATVEYCRTVIATHRQARVD
;
A
#
# COMPACT_ATOMS: atom_id res chain seq x y z
N MET A 1 10.83 11.77 -30.46
CA MET A 1 11.42 10.47 -30.06
C MET A 1 12.74 10.79 -29.36
N TRP A 2 13.03 10.21 -28.19
CA TRP A 2 14.29 10.50 -27.46
C TRP A 2 15.51 9.98 -28.21
N SER A 3 16.65 10.64 -28.04
CA SER A 3 17.95 10.11 -28.48
C SER A 3 18.36 8.91 -27.58
N PRO A 4 19.27 8.03 -28.06
CA PRO A 4 19.77 6.91 -27.24
C PRO A 4 20.42 7.34 -25.93
N VAL A 5 21.11 8.49 -25.92
CA VAL A 5 21.78 9.03 -24.73
C VAL A 5 20.74 9.52 -23.71
N GLU A 6 19.70 10.24 -24.17
CA GLU A 6 18.60 10.68 -23.30
C GLU A 6 17.81 9.49 -22.74
N ALA A 7 17.54 8.47 -23.56
CA ALA A 7 16.87 7.25 -23.13
C ALA A 7 17.71 6.49 -22.08
N ALA A 8 19.03 6.41 -22.25
CA ALA A 8 19.92 5.79 -21.28
C ALA A 8 19.93 6.54 -19.93
N ARG A 9 20.00 7.88 -19.96
CA ARG A 9 19.94 8.70 -18.74
C ARG A 9 18.62 8.52 -17.99
N ARG A 10 17.50 8.51 -18.72
CA ARG A 10 16.17 8.27 -18.13
C ARG A 10 16.03 6.87 -17.55
N ALA A 11 16.57 5.85 -18.24
CA ALA A 11 16.58 4.48 -17.71
C ALA A 11 17.36 4.39 -16.41
N GLN A 12 18.53 5.03 -16.32
CA GLN A 12 19.35 5.03 -15.11
C GLN A 12 18.62 5.70 -13.94
N GLN A 13 18.04 6.89 -14.17
CA GLN A 13 17.25 7.59 -13.15
C GLN A 13 16.05 6.73 -12.69
N ALA A 14 15.34 6.09 -13.61
CA ALA A 14 14.21 5.22 -13.25
C ALA A 14 14.65 3.96 -12.48
N ILE A 15 15.87 3.46 -12.68
CA ILE A 15 16.43 2.34 -11.90
C ILE A 15 16.70 2.79 -10.46
N GLU A 16 17.33 3.95 -10.29
CA GLU A 16 17.62 4.53 -8.97
C GLU A 16 16.33 4.77 -8.18
N GLU A 17 15.38 5.51 -8.77
CA GLU A 17 14.07 5.76 -8.16
C GLU A 17 13.30 4.47 -7.87
N ARG A 18 13.46 3.43 -8.69
CA ARG A 18 12.80 2.14 -8.47
C ARG A 18 13.39 1.41 -7.28
N ASN A 19 14.70 1.48 -7.07
CA ASN A 19 15.33 0.84 -5.93
C ASN A 19 14.85 1.50 -4.62
N ASP A 20 14.83 2.83 -4.58
CA ASP A 20 14.28 3.59 -3.44
C ASP A 20 12.80 3.25 -3.17
N ALA A 21 12.01 3.11 -4.24
CA ALA A 21 10.61 2.73 -4.15
C ALA A 21 10.42 1.27 -3.66
N VAL A 22 11.33 0.36 -4.00
CA VAL A 22 11.30 -1.04 -3.51
C VAL A 22 11.63 -1.09 -2.02
N GLU A 23 12.59 -0.31 -1.54
CA GLU A 23 12.90 -0.19 -0.11
C GLU A 23 11.69 0.37 0.65
N SER A 24 11.11 1.45 0.15
CA SER A 24 9.88 2.06 0.70
C SER A 24 8.72 1.06 0.74
N LEU A 25 8.54 0.27 -0.32
CA LEU A 25 7.50 -0.76 -0.40
C LEU A 25 7.67 -1.85 0.66
N HIS A 26 8.91 -2.20 1.01
CA HIS A 26 9.19 -3.15 2.08
C HIS A 26 8.73 -2.61 3.44
N GLU A 27 9.10 -1.38 3.77
CA GLU A 27 8.70 -0.72 5.02
C GLU A 27 7.18 -0.55 5.12
N LEU A 28 6.53 -0.13 4.03
CA LEU A 28 5.08 -0.03 3.94
C LEU A 28 4.40 -1.38 4.06
N GLY A 29 5.00 -2.45 3.51
CA GLY A 29 4.51 -3.82 3.66
C GLY A 29 4.48 -4.27 5.12
N MET A 30 5.55 -3.98 5.88
CA MET A 30 5.61 -4.25 7.31
C MET A 30 4.58 -3.43 8.09
N THR A 31 4.47 -2.13 7.78
CA THR A 31 3.51 -1.21 8.40
C THR A 31 2.07 -1.68 8.20
N ARG A 32 1.73 -2.11 6.98
CA ARG A 32 0.43 -2.67 6.64
C ARG A 32 0.10 -3.93 7.45
N VAL A 33 1.03 -4.87 7.55
CA VAL A 33 0.84 -6.10 8.34
C VAL A 33 0.61 -5.78 9.82
N GLU A 34 1.37 -4.85 10.38
CA GLU A 34 1.21 -4.45 11.78
C GLU A 34 -0.12 -3.72 12.02
N ALA A 35 -0.52 -2.80 11.12
CA ALA A 35 -1.81 -2.13 11.20
C ALA A 35 -2.98 -3.13 11.17
N GLU A 36 -2.93 -4.12 10.28
CA GLU A 36 -3.94 -5.18 10.22
C GLU A 36 -3.95 -6.04 11.50
N ARG A 37 -2.77 -6.36 12.04
CA ARG A 37 -2.65 -7.09 13.30
C ARG A 37 -3.29 -6.32 14.46
N VAL A 38 -3.02 -5.02 14.57
CA VAL A 38 -3.61 -4.14 15.59
C VAL A 38 -5.13 -4.11 15.45
N LEU A 39 -5.65 -3.91 14.24
CA LEU A 39 -7.09 -3.92 13.98
C LEU A 39 -7.75 -5.25 14.41
N ARG A 40 -7.18 -6.39 14.00
CA ARG A 40 -7.70 -7.71 14.38
C ARG A 40 -7.72 -7.90 15.91
N ARG A 41 -6.66 -7.45 16.59
CA ARG A 41 -6.56 -7.50 18.05
C ARG A 41 -7.63 -6.63 18.71
N GLN A 42 -7.74 -5.36 18.34
CA GLN A 42 -8.73 -4.44 18.91
C GLN A 42 -10.16 -4.94 18.69
N ARG A 43 -10.46 -5.49 17.50
CA ARG A 43 -11.77 -6.05 17.19
C ARG A 43 -12.08 -7.28 18.05
N ALA A 44 -11.10 -8.15 18.29
CA ALA A 44 -11.26 -9.30 19.18
C ALA A 44 -11.48 -8.87 20.65
N GLU A 45 -10.73 -7.87 21.12
CA GLU A 45 -10.87 -7.30 22.46
C GLU A 45 -12.25 -6.64 22.65
N ALA A 46 -12.69 -5.82 21.68
CA ALA A 46 -14.01 -5.18 21.69
C ALA A 46 -15.13 -6.22 21.69
N TYR A 47 -15.04 -7.25 20.84
CA TYR A 47 -16.02 -8.35 20.83
C TYR A 47 -16.08 -9.10 22.16
N THR A 48 -14.93 -9.35 22.78
CA THR A 48 -14.86 -9.99 24.10
C THR A 48 -15.51 -9.12 25.17
N ARG A 49 -15.25 -7.81 25.19
CA ARG A 49 -15.91 -6.86 26.11
C ARG A 49 -17.43 -6.88 25.95
N LEU A 50 -17.90 -6.89 24.70
CA LEU A 50 -19.33 -6.96 24.39
C LEU A 50 -19.97 -8.25 24.94
N LYS A 51 -19.32 -9.40 24.74
CA LYS A 51 -19.81 -10.70 25.24
C LYS A 51 -19.82 -10.81 26.76
N LEU A 52 -18.87 -10.15 27.43
CA LEU A 52 -18.78 -10.13 28.89
C LEU A 52 -19.73 -9.10 29.54
N GLY A 53 -20.54 -8.37 28.76
CA GLY A 53 -21.37 -7.29 29.30
C GLY A 53 -20.57 -6.11 29.85
N LYS A 54 -19.33 -5.93 29.37
CA LYS A 54 -18.40 -4.85 29.75
C LYS A 54 -18.29 -3.76 28.68
N ALA A 55 -19.28 -3.67 27.80
CA ALA A 55 -19.53 -2.42 27.08
C ALA A 55 -19.91 -1.37 28.13
N ASP A 56 -19.38 -0.15 28.03
CA ASP A 56 -19.42 0.84 29.11
C ASP A 56 -20.82 0.98 29.74
N SER A 57 -20.85 1.06 31.07
CA SER A 57 -21.99 0.75 31.94
C SER A 57 -23.24 1.61 31.78
N GLU A 58 -23.24 2.60 30.88
CA GLU A 58 -24.35 3.53 30.66
C GLU A 58 -25.18 3.20 29.41
N TRP A 59 -24.66 2.41 28.47
CA TRP A 59 -25.39 2.02 27.26
C TRP A 59 -25.02 0.61 26.80
N SER A 60 -25.96 -0.33 26.97
CA SER A 60 -25.82 -1.70 26.46
C SER A 60 -26.51 -1.83 25.10
N PRO A 61 -25.80 -2.19 24.03
CA PRO A 61 -26.41 -2.40 22.72
C PRO A 61 -27.38 -3.58 22.76
N SER A 62 -28.65 -3.28 22.51
CA SER A 62 -29.81 -4.16 22.70
C SER A 62 -30.05 -5.08 21.50
N ASN A 63 -29.76 -4.61 20.30
CA ASN A 63 -29.99 -5.34 19.04
C ASN A 63 -28.69 -5.59 18.27
N ALA A 64 -28.78 -6.35 17.17
CA ALA A 64 -27.62 -6.74 16.39
C ALA A 64 -26.94 -5.55 15.67
N GLU A 65 -27.72 -4.55 15.25
CA GLU A 65 -27.22 -3.36 14.57
C GLU A 65 -26.45 -2.45 15.52
N GLU A 66 -26.99 -2.20 16.71
CA GLU A 66 -26.32 -1.44 17.78
C GLU A 66 -25.02 -2.11 18.21
N ARG A 67 -25.02 -3.45 18.32
CA ARG A 67 -23.80 -4.22 18.63
C ARG A 67 -22.74 -4.05 17.56
N LYS A 68 -23.14 -4.07 16.29
CA LYS A 68 -22.23 -3.85 15.17
C LYS A 68 -21.68 -2.42 15.17
N ALA A 69 -22.55 -1.41 15.27
CA ALA A 69 -22.16 0.00 15.29
C ALA A 69 -21.20 0.32 16.46
N TRP A 70 -21.46 -0.26 17.64
CA TRP A 70 -20.55 -0.14 18.78
C TRP A 70 -19.17 -0.76 18.48
N LEU A 71 -19.13 -1.98 17.94
CA LEU A 71 -17.87 -2.63 17.57
C LEU A 71 -17.09 -1.84 16.52
N ASP A 72 -17.78 -1.31 15.52
CA ASP A 72 -17.17 -0.50 14.46
C ASP A 72 -16.58 0.80 15.06
N ALA A 73 -17.29 1.44 16.00
CA ALA A 73 -16.79 2.62 16.72
C ALA A 73 -15.57 2.32 17.61
N GLN A 74 -15.50 1.16 18.25
CA GLN A 74 -14.34 0.76 19.06
C GLN A 74 -13.07 0.52 18.23
N CYS A 75 -13.21 0.33 16.91
CA CYS A 75 -12.10 -0.02 16.02
C CYS A 75 -11.88 1.02 14.91
N SER A 76 -12.57 2.16 14.93
CA SER A 76 -12.59 3.10 13.81
C SER A 76 -11.20 3.65 13.48
N GLU A 77 -10.39 3.98 14.49
CA GLU A 77 -9.03 4.49 14.29
C GLU A 77 -8.10 3.42 13.72
N ALA A 78 -8.12 2.20 14.26
CA ALA A 78 -7.30 1.11 13.73
C ALA A 78 -7.75 0.68 12.34
N GLN A 79 -9.05 0.77 12.03
CA GLN A 79 -9.57 0.54 10.69
C GLN A 79 -9.01 1.59 9.72
N ALA A 80 -9.10 2.88 10.07
CA ALA A 80 -8.57 3.96 9.24
C ALA A 80 -7.04 3.83 9.03
N ALA A 81 -6.30 3.43 10.06
CA ALA A 81 -4.86 3.19 9.96
C ALA A 81 -4.53 2.02 9.02
N ALA A 82 -5.28 0.90 9.12
CA ALA A 82 -5.11 -0.25 8.23
C ALA A 82 -5.45 0.11 6.78
N ASP A 83 -6.55 0.85 6.55
CA ASP A 83 -6.96 1.31 5.23
C ASP A 83 -5.92 2.23 4.59
N LEU A 84 -5.38 3.19 5.36
CA LEU A 84 -4.32 4.07 4.90
C LEU A 84 -3.04 3.30 4.55
N ALA A 85 -2.63 2.36 5.40
CA ALA A 85 -1.45 1.54 5.14
C ALA A 85 -1.61 0.67 3.89
N ASP A 86 -2.83 0.16 3.61
CA ASP A 86 -3.15 -0.58 2.39
C ASP A 86 -2.99 0.34 1.15
N VAL A 87 -3.59 1.54 1.18
CA VAL A 87 -3.51 2.52 0.09
C VAL A 87 -2.06 2.92 -0.20
N LEU A 88 -1.27 3.23 0.84
CA LEU A 88 0.14 3.60 0.68
C LEU A 88 0.95 2.46 0.05
N TYR A 89 0.76 1.23 0.54
CA TYR A 89 1.43 0.05 -0.01
C TYR A 89 1.11 -0.17 -1.50
N TRP A 90 -0.17 -0.09 -1.87
CA TRP A 90 -0.59 -0.28 -3.26
C TRP A 90 -0.07 0.83 -4.18
N THR A 91 -0.10 2.08 -3.71
CA THR A 91 0.43 3.23 -4.45
C THR A 91 1.93 3.05 -4.73
N GLU A 92 2.71 2.67 -3.73
CA GLU A 92 4.15 2.46 -3.91
C GLU A 92 4.43 1.26 -4.81
N ARG A 93 3.61 0.20 -4.72
CA ARG A 93 3.70 -0.95 -5.63
C ARG A 93 3.46 -0.55 -7.09
N GLU A 94 2.45 0.27 -7.35
CA GLU A 94 2.17 0.80 -8.69
C GLU A 94 3.33 1.65 -9.21
N ARG A 95 3.92 2.49 -8.34
CA ARG A 95 5.10 3.28 -8.67
C ARG A 95 6.29 2.39 -9.09
N VAL A 96 6.58 1.32 -8.35
CA VAL A 96 7.63 0.34 -8.71
C VAL A 96 7.37 -0.28 -10.09
N GLN A 97 6.11 -0.63 -10.39
CA GLN A 97 5.72 -1.20 -11.69
C GLN A 97 5.88 -0.19 -12.83
N HIS A 98 5.46 1.06 -12.61
CA HIS A 98 5.60 2.14 -13.58
C HIS A 98 7.06 2.44 -13.92
N LEU A 99 7.93 2.48 -12.91
CA LEU A 99 9.37 2.70 -13.10
C LEU A 99 10.01 1.53 -13.86
N ALA A 100 9.63 0.29 -13.55
CA ALA A 100 10.08 -0.88 -14.31
C ALA A 100 9.66 -0.81 -15.80
N ALA A 101 8.41 -0.42 -16.07
CA ALA A 101 7.94 -0.22 -17.44
C ALA A 101 8.69 0.90 -18.17
N THR A 102 9.04 1.98 -17.45
CA THR A 102 9.83 3.10 -17.99
C THR A 102 11.23 2.64 -18.42
N VAL A 103 11.89 1.80 -17.62
CA VAL A 103 13.20 1.22 -17.96
C VAL A 103 13.09 0.38 -19.24
N GLU A 104 12.06 -0.45 -19.35
CA GLU A 104 11.87 -1.32 -20.52
C GLU A 104 11.55 -0.53 -21.79
N TYR A 105 10.74 0.52 -21.68
CA TYR A 105 10.49 1.44 -22.79
C TYR A 105 11.79 2.13 -23.26
N CYS A 106 12.62 2.60 -22.33
CA CYS A 106 13.91 3.21 -22.68
C CYS A 106 14.85 2.22 -23.39
N ARG A 107 14.89 0.96 -22.95
CA ARG A 107 15.64 -0.10 -23.65
C ARG A 107 15.16 -0.32 -25.08
N THR A 108 13.85 -0.34 -25.28
CA THR A 108 13.24 -0.47 -26.61
C THR A 108 13.67 0.67 -27.51
N VAL A 109 13.58 1.93 -27.04
CA VAL A 109 14.02 3.11 -27.81
C VAL A 109 15.49 2.99 -28.23
N ILE A 110 16.38 2.59 -27.31
CA ILE A 110 17.82 2.41 -27.62
C ILE A 110 18.02 1.32 -28.67
N ALA A 111 17.32 0.19 -28.55
CA ALA A 111 17.41 -0.92 -29.49
C ALA A 111 16.94 -0.51 -30.91
N THR A 112 15.81 0.20 -31.02
CA THR A 112 15.31 0.71 -32.30
C THR A 112 16.31 1.63 -32.99
N HIS A 113 16.94 2.55 -32.25
CA HIS A 113 18.00 3.41 -32.79
C HIS A 113 19.24 2.64 -33.24
N ARG A 114 19.58 1.52 -32.58
CA ARG A 114 20.70 0.67 -33.01
C ARG A 114 20.38 -0.04 -34.32
N GLN A 115 19.16 -0.58 -34.46
CA GLN A 115 18.71 -1.25 -35.69
C GLN A 115 18.72 -0.28 -36.89
N ALA A 116 18.18 0.92 -36.71
CA ALA A 116 18.14 1.96 -37.75
C ALA A 116 19.52 2.49 -38.20
N ARG A 117 20.62 2.10 -37.55
CA ARG A 117 22.00 2.44 -37.96
C ARG A 117 22.70 1.30 -38.71
N VAL A 118 22.12 0.09 -38.68
CA VAL A 118 22.67 -1.11 -39.33
C VAL A 118 22.05 -1.30 -40.72
N ASP A 119 20.83 -0.80 -40.92
CA ASP A 119 20.11 -0.75 -42.20
C ASP A 119 20.47 0.53 -43.00
#